data_AF-A0A2E4YXK5-F1
#
_entry.id   AF-A0A2E4YXK5-F1
#
_cell.length_a   1.000
_cell.length_b   1.000
_cell.length_c   1.000
_cell.angle_alpha   90.00
_cell.angle_beta   90.00
_cell.angle_gamma   90.00
#
_symmetry.space_group_name_H-M   'P 1'
#
loop_
_entity.id
_entity.type
_entity.pdbx_description
1 polymer ?
#
loop_
_entity_poly.entity_id
_entity_poly.type
_entity_poly.pdbx_seq_one_letter_code
_entity_poly.pdbx_strand_id
1 'polypeptide(L)' 'MSDNHGLTVRMNVPHDSKELKRVLDTLNIIGEVQEEKDGPVLIIKAETLDEIRQTVDDVLVALGDL' A
#
# COMPACT_ATOMS: atom_id res chain seq x y z
N MET A 1 2.37 29.18 3.57
CA MET A 1 1.46 28.17 3.02
C MET A 1 2.36 27.11 2.45
N SER A 2 2.50 25.96 3.12
CA SER A 2 3.37 24.88 2.65
C SER A 2 2.51 23.94 1.83
N ASP A 3 2.84 23.78 0.56
CA ASP A 3 2.27 22.76 -0.32
C ASP A 3 2.52 21.40 0.32
N ASN A 4 1.46 20.81 0.89
CA ASN A 4 1.50 19.50 1.49
C ASN A 4 1.67 18.48 0.35
N HIS A 5 2.93 18.18 -0.01
CA HIS A 5 3.27 17.20 -1.03
C HIS A 5 3.01 15.80 -0.47
N GLY A 6 1.74 15.42 -0.42
CA GLY A 6 1.35 14.04 -0.13
C GLY A 6 2.00 13.12 -1.16
N LEU A 7 2.86 12.23 -0.69
CA LEU A 7 3.49 11.23 -1.54
C LEU A 7 2.48 10.10 -1.75
N THR A 8 2.39 9.61 -2.99
CA THR A 8 1.52 8.49 -3.35
C THR A 8 2.37 7.40 -3.99
N VAL A 9 2.31 6.19 -3.44
CA VAL A 9 2.95 5.01 -4.02
C VAL A 9 1.88 4.12 -4.63
N ARG A 10 2.18 3.62 -5.82
CA ARG A 10 1.38 2.62 -6.53
C ARG A 10 2.23 1.38 -6.75
N MET A 11 1.80 0.24 -6.24
CA MET A 11 2.49 -1.03 -6.33
C MET A 11 1.57 -2.06 -6.99
N ASN A 12 2.04 -2.68 -8.07
CA ASN A 12 1.37 -3.86 -8.60
C ASN A 12 1.84 -5.08 -7.81
N VAL A 13 0.92 -5.77 -7.15
CA VAL A 13 1.25 -6.89 -6.27
C VAL A 13 0.56 -8.14 -6.83
N PRO A 14 1.31 -9.22 -7.12
CA PRO A 14 0.77 -10.44 -7.74
C PRO A 14 0.02 -11.33 -6.74
N HIS A 15 -0.82 -10.74 -5.89
CA HIS A 15 -1.67 -11.41 -4.91
C HIS A 15 -3.15 -11.10 -5.16
N ASP A 16 -4.07 -11.82 -4.53
CA ASP A 16 -5.50 -11.53 -4.67
C ASP A 16 -5.87 -10.21 -3.98
N SER A 17 -6.84 -9.47 -4.53
CA SER A 17 -7.28 -8.20 -3.96
C SER A 17 -7.85 -8.35 -2.54
N LYS A 18 -8.38 -9.53 -2.18
CA LYS A 18 -8.82 -9.84 -0.81
C LYS A 18 -7.65 -10.02 0.16
N GLU A 19 -6.56 -10.62 -0.29
CA GLU A 19 -5.36 -10.80 0.53
C GLU A 19 -4.72 -9.44 0.81
N LEU A 20 -4.60 -8.60 -0.21
CA LEU A 20 -4.11 -7.23 -0.06
C LEU A 20 -4.96 -6.41 0.91
N LYS A 21 -6.28 -6.48 0.81
CA LYS A 21 -7.18 -5.82 1.77
C LYS A 21 -6.99 -6.32 3.20
N ARG A 22 -6.83 -7.64 3.39
CA ARG A 22 -6.55 -8.21 4.71
C ARG A 22 -5.23 -7.72 5.28
N VAL A 23 -4.18 -7.62 4.45
CA VAL A 23 -2.88 -7.10 4.88
C VAL A 23 -3.02 -5.64 5.32
N LEU A 24 -3.70 -4.80 4.53
CA LEU A 24 -3.95 -3.40 4.91
C LEU A 24 -4.76 -3.29 6.20
N ASP A 25 -5.83 -4.08 6.36
CA ASP A 25 -6.65 -4.09 7.57
C ASP A 25 -5.84 -4.55 8.80
N THR A 26 -5.00 -5.57 8.63
CA THR A 26 -4.15 -6.10 9.70
C THR A 26 -3.10 -5.09 10.16
N LEU A 27 -2.50 -4.39 9.20
CA LEU A 27 -1.50 -3.36 9.46
C LEU A 27 -2.13 -1.99 9.79
N ASN A 28 -3.46 -1.88 9.76
CA ASN A 28 -4.22 -0.64 9.97
C ASN A 28 -3.73 0.51 9.06
N ILE A 29 -3.39 0.18 7.82
CA ILE A 29 -2.88 1.11 6.82
C ILE A 29 -4.05 1.69 6.03
N ILE A 30 -4.09 3.02 5.91
CA ILE A 30 -5.05 3.72 5.06
C ILE A 30 -4.55 3.67 3.61
N GLY A 31 -5.00 2.66 2.87
CA GLY A 31 -4.67 2.46 1.45
C GLY A 31 -5.88 2.03 0.62
N GLU A 32 -5.76 2.14 -0.69
CA GLU A 32 -6.78 1.72 -1.66
C GLU A 32 -6.24 0.56 -2.50
N VAL A 33 -7.01 -0.51 -2.65
CA VAL A 33 -6.71 -1.59 -3.62
C VAL A 33 -7.62 -1.41 -4.82
N GLN A 34 -7.04 -1.15 -5.99
CA GLN A 34 -7.75 -1.05 -7.26
C GLN A 34 -7.48 -2.28 -8.11
N GLU A 35 -8.51 -2.90 -8.66
CA GLU A 35 -8.31 -3.98 -9.64
C GLU A 35 -8.07 -3.37 -11.02
N GLU A 36 -6.87 -3.58 -11.56
CA GLU A 36 -6.52 -3.20 -12.91
C GLU A 36 -6.42 -4.44 -13.81
N LYS A 37 -6.28 -4.21 -15.13
CA LYS A 37 -6.26 -5.29 -16.13
C LYS A 37 -5.11 -6.29 -15.92
N ASP A 38 -4.01 -5.82 -15.34
CA ASP A 38 -2.79 -6.59 -15.10
C ASP A 38 -2.69 -7.13 -13.67
N GLY A 39 -3.75 -7.01 -12.86
CA GLY A 39 -3.81 -7.43 -11.47
C GLY A 39 -4.17 -6.29 -10.51
N PRO A 40 -4.27 -6.59 -9.20
CA PRO A 40 -4.59 -5.59 -8.21
C PRO A 40 -3.40 -4.68 -7.92
N VAL A 41 -3.68 -3.38 -7.94
CA VAL A 41 -2.74 -2.32 -7.63
C VAL A 41 -3.06 -1.76 -6.25
N LEU A 42 -2.06 -1.80 -5.38
CA LEU A 42 -2.10 -1.18 -4.07
C LEU A 42 -1.66 0.28 -4.16
N ILE A 43 -2.48 1.18 -3.63
CA ILE A 43 -2.24 2.63 -3.61
C ILE A 43 -2.17 3.10 -2.16
N ILE A 44 -1.03 3.66 -1.78
CA ILE A 44 -0.76 4.14 -0.43
C ILE A 44 -0.45 5.63 -0.51
N LYS A 45 -1.06 6.42 0.39
CA LYS A 45 -0.81 7.85 0.52
C LYS A 45 -0.17 8.12 1.87
N ALA A 46 0.91 8.86 1.90
CA ALA A 46 1.54 9.31 3.14
C ALA A 46 2.05 10.74 3.01
N GLU A 47 2.32 11.37 4.15
CA GLU A 47 2.79 12.76 4.20
C GLU A 47 4.31 12.82 4.02
N THR A 48 5.02 11.75 4.36
CA THR A 48 6.48 11.68 4.28
C THR A 48 6.99 10.43 3.57
N LEU A 49 8.24 10.52 3.08
CA LEU A 49 8.90 9.39 2.45
C LEU A 49 9.18 8.25 3.45
N ASP A 50 9.48 8.61 4.70
CA ASP A 50 9.76 7.64 5.76
C ASP A 50 8.51 6.82 6.10
N GLU A 51 7.34 7.48 6.19
CA GLU A 51 6.06 6.78 6.37
C GLU A 51 5.77 5.82 5.22
N ILE A 52 5.95 6.26 3.97
CA ILE A 52 5.79 5.37 2.81
C ILE A 52 6.75 4.20 2.89
N ARG A 53 8.02 4.44 3.20
CA ARG A 53 9.02 3.39 3.24
C ARG A 53 8.67 2.35 4.30
N GLN A 54 8.33 2.80 5.51
CA GLN A 54 7.89 1.93 6.58
C GLN A 54 6.63 1.14 6.19
N THR A 55 5.64 1.82 5.62
CA THR A 55 4.37 1.19 5.21
C THR A 55 4.60 0.13 4.12
N VAL A 56 5.46 0.43 3.14
CA VAL A 56 5.81 -0.52 2.08
C VAL A 56 6.58 -1.71 2.64
N ASP A 57 7.56 -1.47 3.52
CA ASP A 57 8.31 -2.54 4.18
C ASP A 57 7.38 -3.46 5.00
N ASP A 58 6.45 -2.89 5.77
CA ASP A 58 5.47 -3.66 6.57
C ASP A 58 4.54 -4.49 5.67
N VAL A 59 4.05 -3.92 4.57
CA VAL A 59 3.22 -4.63 3.59
C VAL A 59 3.99 -5.77 2.93
N LEU A 60 5.24 -5.54 2.53
CA LEU A 60 6.08 -6.57 1.91
C LEU A 60 6.40 -7.72 2.87
N VAL A 61 6.66 -7.41 4.15
CA VAL A 61 6.87 -8.43 5.18
C VAL A 61 5.61 -9.25 5.40
N ALA A 62 4.45 -8.60 5.53
CA ALA A 62 3.17 -9.29 5.73
C ALA A 62 2.79 -10.18 4.53
N LEU A 63 3.12 -9.76 3.31
CA LEU A 63 2.93 -10.58 2.10
C LEU A 63 3.89 -11.76 2.04
N GLY A 64 5.10 -11.66 2.61
CA GLY A 64 6.06 -12.77 2.67
C GLY A 64 5.73 -13.85 3.71
N ASP A 65 4.88 -13.53 4.69
CA ASP A 65 4.42 -14.46 5.74
C ASP A 65 3.08 -15.17 5.39
N LEU A 66 2.45 -14.78 4.26
CA LEU A 66 1.23 -15.38 3.69
C LEU A 66 1.55 -16.62 2.84
#